data_AF-A0AAD3MW92-F1
#
_entry.id   AF-A0AAD3MW92-F1
#
_cell.length_a   1.000
_cell.length_b   1.000
_cell.length_c   1.000
_cell.angle_alpha   90.00
_cell.angle_beta   90.00
_cell.angle_gamma   90.00
#
_symmetry.space_group_name_H-M   'P 1'
#
loop_
_entity.id
_entity.type
_entity.pdbx_description
1 polymer ?
#
loop_
_entity_poly.entity_id
_entity_poly.type
_entity_poly.pdbx_seq_one_letter_code
_entity_poly.pdbx_strand_id
1 'polypeptide(L)'
;MEEPSTIPEKDTRKRMENNSNVKDQTPRAESANRPASGCEATSKTESKDQLRLFATLLMVRVLTQCQALKNRSQEEWVPHTKRLVNQTMEGLTISEGFCPHTKSIKKICKAALKDLRKKFCGRRILESVILLQDPGVDTIIVQSLQVHIKQHSARLAKKAASQSIWKDIRQVTVFSASLLAALVLLAFIH
;
A
#
# COMPACT_ATOMS: atom_id res chain seq x y z
N MET A 1 -46.61 27.07 46.04
CA MET A 1 -45.49 26.44 46.78
C MET A 1 -44.41 26.15 45.74
N GLU A 2 -43.81 27.19 45.15
CA GLU A 2 -42.81 28.11 45.73
C GLU A 2 -41.48 27.42 46.06
N GLU A 3 -40.62 27.50 45.04
CA GLU A 3 -39.24 27.97 45.03
C GLU A 3 -38.05 27.21 45.67
N PRO A 4 -36.86 27.40 45.07
CA PRO A 4 -35.65 26.59 45.20
C PRO A 4 -34.59 27.26 46.10
N SER A 5 -33.48 26.59 46.37
CA SER A 5 -32.32 27.21 47.03
C SER A 5 -31.10 26.29 46.98
N THR A 6 -29.84 26.71 46.96
CA THR A 6 -29.10 27.92 46.56
C THR A 6 -27.65 27.48 46.69
N ILE A 7 -26.82 27.73 45.67
CA ILE A 7 -25.36 27.66 45.78
C ILE A 7 -24.88 28.92 46.50
N PRO A 8 -23.82 28.85 47.34
CA PRO A 8 -22.82 29.89 47.17
C PRO A 8 -21.37 29.38 47.13
N GLU A 9 -20.69 30.08 46.24
CA GLU A 9 -19.28 30.25 45.94
C GLU A 9 -18.44 30.75 47.14
N LYS A 10 -17.19 30.27 47.26
CA LYS A 10 -16.09 30.87 48.03
C LYS A 10 -14.77 30.17 47.64
N ASP A 11 -13.58 30.73 47.47
CA ASP A 11 -13.02 32.07 47.24
C ASP A 11 -11.47 31.83 47.11
N THR A 12 -10.79 32.77 46.46
CA THR A 12 -9.38 33.20 46.68
C THR A 12 -8.17 32.34 46.25
N ARG A 13 -7.70 32.62 45.02
CA ARG A 13 -6.47 33.40 44.69
C ARG A 13 -5.29 33.39 45.69
N LYS A 14 -4.11 32.92 45.22
CA LYS A 14 -2.72 33.40 45.50
C LYS A 14 -1.73 32.51 44.71
N ARG A 15 -0.53 32.88 44.26
CA ARG A 15 0.22 34.12 43.97
C ARG A 15 1.64 33.65 43.57
N MET A 16 2.14 34.18 42.45
CA MET A 16 3.55 34.48 42.06
C MET A 16 4.64 33.40 41.90
N GLU A 17 5.23 33.46 40.70
CA GLU A 17 6.65 33.70 40.35
C GLU A 17 7.78 32.92 41.03
N ASN A 18 8.60 32.25 40.20
CA ASN A 18 10.05 32.46 40.04
C ASN A 18 10.62 31.41 39.06
N ASN A 19 11.73 31.54 38.36
CA ASN A 19 12.49 32.60 37.66
C ASN A 19 13.70 31.87 37.03
N SER A 20 14.42 32.55 36.14
CA SER A 20 15.78 32.31 35.61
C SER A 20 15.97 31.15 34.59
N ASN A 21 16.19 31.42 33.30
CA ASN A 21 17.29 32.15 32.62
C ASN A 21 18.56 31.29 32.50
N VAL A 22 19.03 31.04 31.27
CA VAL A 22 20.33 31.53 30.74
C VAL A 22 20.55 30.98 29.32
N LYS A 23 20.81 31.90 28.40
CA LYS A 23 21.34 31.75 27.04
C LYS A 23 22.68 30.99 27.03
N ASP A 24 22.97 30.27 25.96
CA ASP A 24 24.20 30.57 25.21
C ASP A 24 24.16 30.11 23.76
N GLN A 25 24.72 30.94 22.88
CA GLN A 25 24.80 30.80 21.44
C GLN A 25 26.26 30.99 20.99
N THR A 26 26.77 30.03 20.18
CA THR A 26 27.66 30.25 18.99
C THR A 26 29.17 30.49 19.27
N PRO A 27 30.18 30.19 18.38
CA PRO A 27 30.20 29.66 16.99
C PRO A 27 31.19 28.50 16.62
N ARG A 28 30.84 27.81 15.51
CA ARG A 28 31.63 27.41 14.30
C ARG A 28 33.01 26.70 14.44
N ALA A 29 33.09 25.48 13.89
CA ALA A 29 34.21 25.03 13.06
C ALA A 29 33.76 23.99 12.02
N GLU A 30 34.18 24.22 10.79
CA GLU A 30 33.90 23.48 9.56
C GLU A 30 34.92 22.35 9.40
N SER A 31 34.50 21.14 9.02
CA SER A 31 35.40 20.13 8.47
C SER A 31 34.65 19.28 7.46
N ALA A 32 34.94 19.55 6.19
CA ALA A 32 34.64 18.68 5.08
C ALA A 32 35.49 17.41 5.17
N ASN A 33 34.86 16.25 5.06
CA ASN A 33 35.38 15.15 4.25
C ASN A 33 34.26 14.15 3.95
N ARG A 34 33.89 14.13 2.66
CA ARG A 34 33.11 13.06 2.04
C ARG A 34 33.95 11.77 2.11
N PRO A 35 33.30 10.60 2.10
CA PRO A 35 33.38 9.87 0.85
C PRO A 35 32.02 9.36 0.36
N ALA A 36 32.00 9.16 -0.95
CA ALA A 36 30.92 8.63 -1.73
C ALA A 36 30.44 7.26 -1.23
N SER A 37 29.13 7.05 -1.23
CA SER A 37 28.48 5.82 -1.68
C SER A 37 27.00 5.92 -1.36
N GLY A 38 26.13 5.74 -2.35
CA GLY A 38 24.68 5.66 -2.07
C GLY A 38 23.74 6.12 -3.18
N CYS A 39 24.12 6.02 -4.46
CA CYS A 39 23.15 6.23 -5.54
C CYS A 39 22.15 5.06 -5.72
N GLU A 40 22.18 4.02 -4.89
CA GLU A 40 21.21 2.90 -4.93
C GLU A 40 20.06 3.00 -3.92
N ALA A 41 20.10 3.95 -2.97
CA ALA A 41 19.12 3.99 -1.87
C ALA A 41 17.76 4.62 -2.26
N THR A 42 17.73 5.44 -3.30
CA THR A 42 16.53 6.20 -3.69
C THR A 42 15.48 5.29 -4.36
N SER A 43 15.90 4.44 -5.30
CA SER A 43 14.98 3.57 -6.07
C SER A 43 14.32 2.49 -5.20
N LYS A 44 15.07 1.90 -4.26
CA LYS A 44 14.55 0.86 -3.36
C LYS A 44 13.52 1.42 -2.37
N THR A 45 13.80 2.59 -1.80
CA THR A 45 12.90 3.26 -0.85
C THR A 45 11.61 3.71 -1.56
N GLU A 46 11.73 4.32 -2.74
CA GLU A 46 10.60 4.76 -3.55
C GLU A 46 9.68 3.59 -3.95
N SER A 47 10.26 2.45 -4.35
CA SER A 47 9.47 1.25 -4.69
C SER A 47 8.70 0.68 -3.50
N LYS A 48 9.29 0.74 -2.29
CA LYS A 48 8.67 0.29 -1.05
C LYS A 48 7.52 1.21 -0.63
N ASP A 49 7.69 2.52 -0.80
CA ASP A 49 6.65 3.51 -0.51
C ASP A 49 5.49 3.42 -1.50
N GLN A 50 5.78 3.20 -2.78
CA GLN A 50 4.75 2.95 -3.79
C GLN A 50 3.95 1.68 -3.48
N LEU A 51 4.63 0.60 -3.08
CA LEU A 51 3.98 -0.64 -2.68
C LEU A 51 3.13 -0.43 -1.42
N ARG A 52 3.63 0.32 -0.44
CA ARG A 52 2.87 0.66 0.78
C ARG A 52 1.63 1.47 0.44
N LEU A 53 1.73 2.49 -0.43
CA LEU A 53 0.59 3.26 -0.90
C LEU A 53 -0.45 2.36 -1.58
N PHE A 54 0.02 1.42 -2.41
CA PHE A 54 -0.86 0.45 -3.06
C PHE A 54 -1.56 -0.47 -2.06
N ALA A 55 -0.86 -1.00 -1.07
CA ALA A 55 -1.42 -1.83 0.00
C ALA A 55 -2.46 -1.03 0.81
N THR A 56 -2.18 0.23 1.13
CA THR A 56 -3.12 1.14 1.78
C THR A 56 -4.39 1.33 0.96
N LEU A 57 -4.27 1.65 -0.33
CA LEU A 57 -5.42 1.83 -1.22
C LEU A 57 -6.25 0.54 -1.34
N LEU A 58 -5.60 -0.62 -1.40
CA LEU A 58 -6.28 -1.91 -1.40
C LEU A 58 -7.06 -2.15 -0.11
N MET A 59 -6.40 -1.95 1.04
CA MET A 59 -6.99 -2.19 2.35
C MET A 59 -8.20 -1.29 2.58
N VAL A 60 -8.04 0.03 2.36
CA VAL A 60 -9.13 1.00 2.45
C VAL A 60 -10.29 0.57 1.55
N ARG A 61 -10.02 0.23 0.29
CA ARG A 61 -11.08 -0.17 -0.65
C ARG A 61 -11.80 -1.45 -0.25
N VAL A 62 -11.09 -2.43 0.31
CA VAL A 62 -11.71 -3.66 0.85
C VAL A 62 -12.61 -3.31 2.04
N LEU A 63 -12.12 -2.54 3.00
CA LEU A 63 -12.89 -2.14 4.18
C LEU A 63 -14.12 -1.29 3.82
N THR A 64 -13.99 -0.35 2.87
CA THR A 64 -15.13 0.42 2.35
C THR A 64 -16.17 -0.48 1.71
N GLN A 65 -15.76 -1.47 0.89
CA GLN A 65 -16.68 -2.40 0.23
C GLN A 65 -17.33 -3.40 1.19
N CYS A 66 -16.72 -3.62 2.35
CA CYS A 66 -17.30 -4.35 3.47
C CYS A 66 -18.19 -3.46 4.37
N GLN A 67 -18.35 -2.17 4.04
CA GLN A 67 -19.05 -1.17 4.86
C GLN A 67 -18.46 -0.93 6.26
N ALA A 68 -17.29 -1.50 6.56
CA ALA A 68 -16.65 -1.42 7.87
C ALA A 68 -16.17 -0.01 8.25
N LEU A 69 -16.07 0.90 7.27
CA LEU A 69 -15.66 2.30 7.50
C LEU A 69 -16.85 3.26 7.65
N LYS A 70 -18.08 2.87 7.26
CA LYS A 70 -19.20 3.81 7.11
C LYS A 70 -19.64 4.42 8.44
N ASN A 71 -19.53 3.66 9.52
CA ASN A 71 -20.04 4.03 10.84
C ASN A 71 -18.92 4.29 11.86
N ARG A 72 -17.67 4.49 11.40
CA ARG A 72 -16.51 4.73 12.28
C ARG A 72 -15.93 6.11 12.06
N SER A 73 -15.45 6.72 13.13
CA SER A 73 -14.69 7.97 13.04
C SER A 73 -13.33 7.71 12.38
N GLN A 74 -12.75 8.76 11.79
CA GLN A 74 -11.41 8.69 11.22
C GLN A 74 -10.36 8.26 12.26
N GLU A 75 -10.53 8.71 13.51
CA GLU A 75 -9.67 8.38 14.63
C GLU A 75 -9.68 6.88 14.97
N GLU A 76 -10.79 6.19 14.73
CA GLU A 76 -10.91 4.75 14.97
C GLU A 76 -10.38 3.89 13.82
N TRP A 77 -10.74 4.22 12.56
CA TRP A 77 -10.44 3.33 11.44
C TRP A 77 -9.03 3.54 10.86
N VAL A 78 -8.43 4.72 11.02
CA VAL A 78 -7.07 4.99 10.52
C VAL A 78 -6.02 4.13 11.23
N PRO A 79 -5.96 4.05 12.58
CA PRO A 79 -5.01 3.17 13.27
C PRO A 79 -5.21 1.69 12.93
N HIS A 80 -6.46 1.24 12.82
CA HIS A 80 -6.77 -0.15 12.44
C HIS A 80 -6.30 -0.45 11.02
N THR A 81 -6.58 0.43 10.07
CA THR A 81 -6.12 0.27 8.68
C THR A 81 -4.60 0.31 8.59
N LYS A 82 -3.93 1.21 9.32
CA LYS A 82 -2.47 1.28 9.39
C LYS A 82 -1.87 -0.05 9.88
N ARG A 83 -2.46 -0.64 10.92
CA ARG A 83 -2.05 -1.95 11.46
C ARG A 83 -2.18 -3.05 10.41
N LEU A 84 -3.34 -3.16 9.77
CA LEU A 84 -3.60 -4.15 8.72
C LEU A 84 -2.65 -3.99 7.52
N VAL A 85 -2.34 -2.74 7.12
CA VAL A 85 -1.38 -2.46 6.05
C VAL A 85 0.02 -2.91 6.45
N ASN A 86 0.47 -2.60 7.67
CA ASN A 86 1.79 -3.03 8.14
C ASN A 86 1.91 -4.56 8.13
N GLN A 87 0.93 -5.27 8.69
CA GLN A 87 0.89 -6.74 8.66
C GLN A 87 0.85 -7.29 7.23
N THR A 88 0.09 -6.62 6.34
CA THR A 88 0.07 -6.98 4.91
C THR A 88 1.47 -6.85 4.31
N MET A 89 2.16 -5.75 4.55
CA MET A 89 3.50 -5.48 4.05
C MET A 89 4.54 -6.47 4.60
N GLU A 90 4.45 -6.88 5.86
CA GLU A 90 5.37 -7.84 6.48
C GLU A 90 5.37 -9.20 5.78
N GLY A 91 4.20 -9.71 5.37
CA GLY A 91 4.12 -10.99 4.64
C GLY A 91 4.29 -10.87 3.13
N LEU A 92 4.50 -9.66 2.59
CA LEU A 92 4.76 -9.42 1.17
C LEU A 92 6.26 -9.45 0.88
N THR A 93 6.79 -10.64 0.62
CA THR A 93 8.08 -10.83 -0.05
C THR A 93 7.89 -10.54 -1.55
N ILE A 94 7.83 -9.27 -1.91
CA ILE A 94 7.62 -8.87 -3.31
C ILE A 94 8.96 -8.80 -4.03
N SER A 95 9.01 -9.48 -5.18
CA SER A 95 10.12 -9.43 -6.12
C SER A 95 10.34 -7.99 -6.61
N GLU A 96 11.59 -7.54 -6.64
CA GLU A 96 11.98 -6.24 -7.19
C GLU A 96 11.33 -6.03 -8.58
N GLY A 97 10.77 -4.82 -8.81
CA GLY A 97 10.13 -4.45 -10.07
C GLY A 97 8.59 -4.57 -10.13
N PHE A 98 7.91 -4.93 -9.03
CA PHE A 98 6.45 -4.85 -8.99
C PHE A 98 5.99 -3.38 -8.93
N CYS A 99 5.50 -2.87 -10.06
CA CYS A 99 4.85 -1.56 -10.15
C CYS A 99 3.32 -1.72 -10.12
N PRO A 100 2.68 -1.57 -8.94
CA PRO A 100 1.24 -1.72 -8.85
C PRO A 100 0.50 -0.59 -9.58
N HIS A 101 -0.17 -0.92 -10.68
CA HIS A 101 -1.04 0.02 -11.39
C HIS A 101 -2.44 0.08 -10.75
N THR A 102 -3.07 1.25 -10.65
CA THR A 102 -4.47 1.45 -10.23
C THR A 102 -5.50 0.46 -10.81
N LYS A 103 -5.32 0.00 -12.06
CA LYS A 103 -6.20 -1.03 -12.68
C LYS A 103 -6.13 -2.38 -11.95
N SER A 104 -5.01 -2.72 -11.34
CA SER A 104 -4.82 -3.95 -10.54
C SER A 104 -5.58 -3.89 -9.20
N ILE A 105 -5.69 -2.70 -8.59
CA ILE A 105 -6.39 -2.49 -7.31
C ILE A 105 -7.81 -3.04 -7.38
N LYS A 106 -8.58 -2.67 -8.42
CA LYS A 106 -9.98 -3.12 -8.58
C LYS A 106 -10.07 -4.64 -8.70
N LYS A 107 -9.15 -5.28 -9.41
CA LYS A 107 -9.15 -6.73 -9.64
C LYS A 107 -8.80 -7.50 -8.37
N ILE A 108 -7.74 -7.09 -7.69
CA ILE A 108 -7.28 -7.71 -6.43
C ILE A 108 -8.34 -7.51 -5.34
N CYS A 109 -8.87 -6.30 -5.20
CA CYS A 109 -9.95 -6.02 -4.25
C CYS A 109 -11.19 -6.90 -4.50
N LYS A 110 -11.63 -7.04 -5.76
CA LYS A 110 -12.76 -7.93 -6.09
C LYS A 110 -12.48 -9.40 -5.72
N ALA A 111 -11.26 -9.87 -5.95
CA ALA A 111 -10.86 -11.23 -5.61
C ALA A 111 -10.82 -11.45 -4.09
N ALA A 112 -10.16 -10.55 -3.35
CA ALA A 112 -10.08 -10.57 -1.89
C ALA A 112 -11.47 -10.50 -1.25
N LEU A 113 -12.34 -9.61 -1.71
CA LEU A 113 -13.72 -9.54 -1.22
C LEU A 113 -14.51 -10.84 -1.46
N LYS A 114 -14.27 -11.51 -2.60
CA LYS A 114 -14.91 -12.79 -2.89
C LYS A 114 -14.42 -13.88 -1.94
N ASP A 115 -13.11 -13.91 -1.65
CA ASP A 115 -12.51 -14.84 -0.71
C ASP A 115 -13.00 -14.60 0.72
N LEU A 116 -12.97 -13.34 1.18
CA LEU A 116 -13.46 -12.97 2.51
C LEU A 116 -14.94 -13.31 2.70
N ARG A 117 -15.80 -12.99 1.72
CA ARG A 117 -17.22 -13.36 1.80
C ARG A 117 -17.45 -14.86 1.88
N LYS A 118 -16.58 -15.68 1.27
CA LYS A 118 -16.66 -17.13 1.40
C LYS A 118 -16.25 -17.58 2.79
N LYS A 119 -15.15 -17.04 3.33
CA LYS A 119 -14.63 -17.38 4.67
C LYS A 119 -15.58 -16.98 5.80
N PHE A 120 -16.27 -15.85 5.64
CA PHE A 120 -17.18 -15.30 6.66
C PHE A 120 -18.66 -15.50 6.31
N CYS A 121 -19.00 -16.50 5.49
CA CYS A 121 -20.38 -16.89 5.20
C CYS A 121 -21.32 -15.75 4.75
N GLY A 122 -20.80 -14.75 4.04
CA GLY A 122 -21.58 -13.67 3.43
C GLY A 122 -21.16 -12.25 3.82
N ARG A 123 -21.92 -11.25 3.37
CA ARG A 123 -21.57 -9.83 3.52
C ARG A 123 -21.84 -9.29 4.93
N ARG A 124 -23.00 -9.61 5.52
CA ARG A 124 -23.40 -9.04 6.82
C ARG A 124 -22.47 -9.50 7.94
N ILE A 125 -22.18 -10.79 7.99
CA ILE A 125 -21.26 -11.36 8.97
C ILE A 125 -19.87 -10.75 8.79
N LEU A 126 -19.39 -10.64 7.54
CA LEU A 126 -18.10 -10.00 7.23
C LEU A 126 -18.01 -8.56 7.77
N GLU A 127 -19.07 -7.76 7.60
CA GLU A 127 -19.12 -6.39 8.15
C GLU A 127 -19.02 -6.41 9.68
N SER A 128 -19.85 -7.22 10.35
CA SER A 128 -19.85 -7.32 11.81
C SER A 128 -18.51 -7.81 12.36
N VAL A 129 -17.90 -8.84 11.79
CA VAL A 129 -16.62 -9.38 12.32
C VAL A 129 -15.45 -8.41 12.12
N ILE A 130 -15.46 -7.60 11.06
CA ILE A 130 -14.45 -6.54 10.87
C ILE A 130 -14.64 -5.42 11.91
N LEU A 131 -15.90 -5.12 12.25
CA LEU A 131 -16.22 -4.14 13.27
C LEU A 131 -15.77 -4.56 14.67
N LEU A 132 -15.55 -5.85 14.93
CA LEU A 132 -15.00 -6.33 16.19
C LEU A 132 -13.48 -6.11 16.32
N GLN A 133 -12.75 -5.80 15.23
CA GLN A 133 -11.27 -5.74 15.19
C GLN A 133 -10.58 -6.97 15.83
N ASP A 134 -11.21 -8.13 15.69
CA ASP A 134 -10.66 -9.37 16.21
C ASP A 134 -9.32 -9.70 15.50
N PRO A 135 -8.22 -10.00 16.24
CA PRO A 135 -6.94 -10.32 15.63
C PRO A 135 -6.97 -11.50 14.66
N GLY A 136 -7.85 -12.49 14.88
CA GLY A 136 -8.05 -13.62 13.98
C GLY A 136 -8.67 -13.19 12.66
N VAL A 137 -9.69 -12.33 12.72
CA VAL A 137 -10.32 -11.72 11.53
C VAL A 137 -9.33 -10.87 10.75
N ASP A 138 -8.56 -10.03 11.45
CA ASP A 138 -7.51 -9.19 10.86
C ASP A 138 -6.47 -10.05 10.12
N THR A 139 -6.05 -11.17 10.72
CA THR A 139 -5.13 -12.13 10.10
C THR A 139 -5.71 -12.70 8.80
N ILE A 140 -7.00 -13.08 8.80
CA ILE A 140 -7.66 -13.61 7.61
C ILE A 140 -7.72 -12.56 6.48
N ILE A 141 -7.98 -11.30 6.81
CA ILE A 141 -7.99 -10.18 5.86
C ILE A 141 -6.60 -9.99 5.26
N VAL A 142 -5.59 -9.87 6.11
CA VAL A 142 -4.19 -9.71 5.73
C VAL A 142 -3.76 -10.84 4.80
N GLN A 143 -4.02 -12.09 5.16
CA GLN A 143 -3.69 -13.26 4.33
C GLN A 143 -4.42 -13.23 2.98
N SER A 144 -5.71 -12.90 2.97
CA SER A 144 -6.50 -12.82 1.72
C SER A 144 -5.90 -11.79 0.76
N LEU A 145 -5.55 -10.60 1.26
CA LEU A 145 -4.89 -9.57 0.47
C LEU A 145 -3.51 -10.02 -0.01
N GLN A 146 -2.67 -10.56 0.87
CA GLN A 146 -1.33 -11.04 0.52
C GLN A 146 -1.37 -12.10 -0.59
N VAL A 147 -2.25 -13.10 -0.46
CA VAL A 147 -2.41 -14.16 -1.46
C VAL A 147 -2.79 -13.56 -2.82
N HIS A 148 -3.76 -12.65 -2.87
CA HIS A 148 -4.19 -12.09 -4.14
C HIS A 148 -3.21 -11.09 -4.74
N ILE A 149 -2.45 -10.35 -3.93
CA ILE A 149 -1.34 -9.50 -4.41
C ILE A 149 -0.26 -10.39 -5.03
N LYS A 150 0.21 -11.44 -4.32
CA LYS A 150 1.23 -12.38 -4.81
C LYS A 150 0.78 -13.12 -6.08
N GLN A 151 -0.46 -13.59 -6.11
CA GLN A 151 -1.02 -14.24 -7.30
C GLN A 151 -1.10 -13.27 -8.49
N HIS A 152 -1.46 -12.01 -8.24
CA HIS A 152 -1.53 -11.02 -9.31
C HIS A 152 -0.15 -10.67 -9.85
N SER A 153 0.84 -10.45 -8.98
CA SER A 153 2.22 -10.17 -9.41
C SER A 153 2.80 -11.34 -10.21
N ALA A 154 2.62 -12.58 -9.75
CA ALA A 154 3.07 -13.77 -10.48
C ALA A 154 2.40 -13.89 -11.86
N ARG A 155 1.10 -13.57 -11.98
CA ARG A 155 0.41 -13.55 -13.28
C ARG A 155 0.93 -12.46 -14.21
N LEU A 156 1.30 -11.30 -13.67
CA LEU A 156 1.90 -10.22 -14.46
C LEU A 156 3.29 -10.62 -14.97
N ALA A 157 4.12 -11.21 -14.11
CA ALA A 157 5.44 -11.71 -14.50
C ALA A 157 5.36 -12.76 -15.62
N LYS A 158 4.44 -13.73 -15.50
CA LYS A 158 4.20 -14.75 -16.54
C LYS A 158 3.72 -14.14 -17.86
N LYS A 159 2.85 -13.14 -17.81
CA LYS A 159 2.36 -12.45 -19.02
C LYS A 159 3.46 -11.64 -19.71
N ALA A 160 4.32 -10.97 -18.93
CA ALA A 160 5.45 -10.22 -19.48
C ALA A 160 6.43 -11.17 -20.19
N ALA A 161 6.79 -12.29 -19.55
CA ALA A 161 7.66 -13.31 -20.15
C ALA A 161 7.06 -13.95 -21.41
N SER A 162 5.76 -14.24 -21.41
CA SER A 162 5.10 -14.74 -22.62
C SER A 162 5.10 -13.69 -23.74
N GLN A 163 4.81 -12.42 -23.42
CA GLN A 163 4.81 -11.35 -24.41
C GLN A 163 6.19 -11.09 -25.03
N SER A 164 7.28 -11.23 -24.28
CA SER A 164 8.63 -11.11 -24.86
C SER A 164 8.89 -12.25 -25.84
N ILE A 165 8.58 -13.50 -25.47
CA ILE A 165 8.73 -14.65 -26.37
C ILE A 165 7.95 -14.47 -27.68
N TRP A 166 6.70 -14.00 -27.61
CA TRP A 166 5.90 -13.72 -28.80
C TRP A 166 6.46 -12.58 -29.66
N LYS A 167 7.06 -11.55 -29.04
CA LYS A 167 7.74 -10.49 -29.77
C LYS A 167 8.97 -11.01 -30.51
N ASP A 168 9.76 -11.85 -29.86
CA ASP A 168 10.96 -12.44 -30.45
C ASP A 168 10.60 -13.35 -31.63
N ILE A 169 9.59 -14.20 -31.47
CA ILE A 169 9.07 -15.05 -32.57
C ILE A 169 8.61 -14.19 -33.75
N ARG A 170 7.84 -13.13 -33.48
CA ARG A 170 7.37 -12.21 -34.54
C ARG A 170 8.54 -11.54 -35.25
N GLN A 171 9.56 -11.12 -34.49
CA GLN A 171 10.74 -10.47 -35.02
C GLN A 171 11.52 -11.42 -35.94
N VAL A 172 11.79 -12.66 -35.50
CA VAL A 172 12.47 -13.68 -36.32
C VAL A 172 11.68 -13.97 -37.60
N THR A 173 10.36 -14.10 -37.50
CA THR A 173 9.48 -14.37 -38.66
C THR A 173 9.54 -13.24 -39.69
N VAL A 174 9.56 -11.98 -39.25
CA VAL A 174 9.67 -10.81 -40.13
C VAL A 174 11.04 -10.77 -40.81
N PHE A 175 12.12 -11.03 -40.07
CA PHE A 175 13.47 -11.08 -40.65
C PHE A 175 13.61 -12.21 -41.67
N SER A 176 13.09 -13.42 -41.38
CA SER A 176 13.15 -14.54 -42.31
C SER A 176 12.33 -14.27 -43.58
N ALA A 177 11.13 -13.70 -43.45
CA ALA A 177 10.30 -13.36 -44.60
C ALA A 177 10.97 -12.28 -45.48
N SER A 178 11.58 -11.27 -44.86
CA SER A 178 12.33 -10.22 -45.56
C SER A 178 13.54 -10.79 -46.32
N LEU A 179 14.31 -11.69 -45.68
CA LEU A 179 15.46 -12.34 -46.30
C LEU A 179 15.04 -13.21 -47.50
N LEU A 180 13.97 -14.00 -47.36
CA LEU A 180 13.43 -14.79 -48.47
C LEU A 180 12.96 -13.92 -49.64
N ALA A 181 12.27 -12.81 -49.35
CA ALA A 181 11.85 -11.87 -50.39
C ALA A 181 13.04 -11.24 -51.12
N ALA A 182 14.10 -10.86 -50.40
CA ALA A 182 15.32 -10.33 -51.00
C ALA A 182 16.03 -11.36 -51.89
N LEU A 183 16.12 -12.62 -51.46
CA LEU A 183 16.70 -13.71 -52.26
C LEU A 183 15.91 -13.96 -53.55
N VAL A 184 14.57 -13.93 -53.48
CA VAL A 184 13.72 -14.06 -54.66
C VAL A 184 13.95 -12.91 -55.64
N LEU A 185 14.03 -11.66 -55.16
CA LEU A 185 14.31 -10.50 -56.00
C LEU A 185 15.68 -10.60 -56.68
N LEU A 186 16.72 -11.04 -55.96
CA LEU A 186 18.05 -11.25 -56.54
C LEU A 186 18.04 -12.31 -57.65
N ALA A 187 17.27 -13.39 -57.48
CA ALA A 187 17.13 -14.44 -58.47
C ALA A 187 16.38 -14.01 -59.75
N PHE A 188 15.56 -12.95 -59.70
CA PHE A 188 14.90 -12.40 -60.89
C PHE A 188 15.74 -11.36 -61.64
N ILE A 189 16.74 -10.77 -60.97
CA ILE A 189 17.62 -9.75 -61.57
C ILE A 189 18.81 -10.39 -62.31
N HIS A 190 19.18 -11.62 -61.96
CA HIS A 190 20.26 -12.38 -62.56
C HIS A 190 19.75 -13.43 -63.54
#